data_AF-A0A7W3ZE34-F1
#
_entry.id   AF-A0A7W3ZE34-F1
#
_cell.length_a   1.000
_cell.length_b   1.000
_cell.length_c   1.000
_cell.angle_alpha   90.00
_cell.angle_beta   90.00
_cell.angle_gamma   90.00
#
_symmetry.space_group_name_H-M   'P 1'
#
loop_
_entity.id
_entity.type
_entity.pdbx_description
1 polymer ?
#
loop_
_entity_poly.entity_id
_entity_poly.type
_entity_poly.pdbx_seq_one_letter_code
_entity_poly.pdbx_strand_id
1 'polypeptide(L)' 'MNSNVTFHTPDEAARLLGVSRGAVSRAIRTHQLRAVRRREGLRIPSTELARVLRGGAA' A
#
# COMPACT_ATOMS: atom_id res chain seq x y z
N MET A 1 19.71 10.25 -3.59
CA MET A 1 19.03 9.37 -2.62
C MET A 1 18.53 8.14 -3.36
N ASN A 2 19.15 6.98 -3.18
CA ASN A 2 18.70 5.74 -3.81
C ASN A 2 17.48 5.23 -3.03
N SER A 3 16.29 5.66 -3.43
CA SER A 3 15.03 5.20 -2.84
C SER A 3 14.81 3.75 -3.26
N ASN A 4 15.29 2.79 -2.47
CA ASN A 4 15.01 1.38 -2.72
C ASN A 4 13.52 1.14 -2.45
N VAL A 5 12.71 1.12 -3.52
CA VAL A 5 11.25 0.94 -3.41
C VAL A 5 10.99 -0.52 -3.03
N THR A 6 10.50 -0.71 -1.81
CA THR A 6 10.10 -2.03 -1.31
C THR A 6 8.63 -2.26 -1.62
N PHE A 7 8.25 -3.51 -1.85
CA PHE A 7 6.90 -3.89 -2.24
C PHE A 7 6.25 -4.76 -1.17
N HIS A 8 5.11 -4.32 -0.65
CA HIS A 8 4.39 -5.00 0.42
C HIS A 8 3.12 -5.67 -0.12
N THR A 9 2.77 -6.83 0.43
CA THR A 9 1.47 -7.45 0.21
C THR A 9 0.36 -6.64 0.91
N PRO A 10 -0.92 -6.83 0.53
CA PRO A 10 -2.04 -6.21 1.24
C PRO A 10 -2.07 -6.55 2.75
N ASP A 11 -1.61 -7.73 3.13
CA ASP A 11 -1.57 -8.18 4.53
C ASP A 11 -0.44 -7.51 5.32
N GLU A 12 0.71 -7.28 4.71
CA GLU A 12 1.80 -6.49 5.30
C GLU A 12 1.41 -5.02 5.42
N ALA A 13 0.79 -4.45 4.37
CA ALA A 13 0.28 -3.09 4.40
C ALA A 13 -0.76 -2.88 5.50
N ALA A 14 -1.67 -3.84 5.70
CA ALA A 14 -2.67 -3.80 6.76
C ALA A 14 -2.01 -3.70 8.15
N ARG A 15 -0.98 -4.51 8.40
CA ARG A 15 -0.19 -4.47 9.64
C ARG A 15 0.52 -3.14 9.82
N LEU A 16 1.17 -2.62 8.78
CA LEU A 16 1.91 -1.36 8.83
C LEU A 16 1.00 -0.15 9.06
N LEU A 17 -0.20 -0.16 8.48
CA LEU A 17 -1.18 0.92 8.61
C LEU A 17 -2.05 0.78 9.87
N GLY A 18 -1.99 -0.35 10.59
CA GLY A 18 -2.84 -0.61 11.76
C GLY A 18 -4.32 -0.77 11.41
N VAL A 19 -4.64 -1.21 10.19
CA VAL A 19 -6.02 -1.37 9.69
C VAL A 19 -6.30 -2.79 9.25
N SER A 20 -7.57 -3.12 9.01
CA SER A 20 -7.95 -4.44 8.50
C SER A 20 -7.54 -4.62 7.04
N ARG A 21 -7.26 -5.88 6.63
CA ARG A 21 -7.06 -6.27 5.23
C ARG A 21 -8.24 -5.84 4.33
N GLY A 22 -9.45 -5.86 4.87
CA GLY A 22 -10.65 -5.39 4.19
C GLY A 22 -10.61 -3.90 3.89
N ALA A 23 -10.13 -3.08 4.82
CA ALA A 23 -9.92 -1.65 4.61
C ALA A 23 -8.86 -1.37 3.54
N VAL A 24 -7.72 -2.09 3.57
CA VAL A 24 -6.70 -2.01 2.51
C VAL A 24 -7.28 -2.39 1.15
N SER A 25 -8.01 -3.50 1.07
CA SER A 25 -8.64 -3.96 -0.17
C SER A 25 -9.66 -2.95 -0.69
N ARG A 26 -10.42 -2.32 0.21
CA ARG A 26 -11.35 -1.24 -0.14
C ARG A 26 -10.59 -0.04 -0.69
N ALA A 27 -9.55 0.43 0.00
CA ALA A 27 -8.74 1.57 -0.43
C ALA A 27 -8.08 1.36 -1.81
N ILE A 28 -7.67 0.13 -2.11
CA ILE A 28 -7.17 -0.23 -3.45
C ILE A 28 -8.29 -0.15 -4.49
N ARG A 29 -9.46 -0.74 -4.20
CA ARG A 29 -10.62 -0.71 -5.12
C ARG A 29 -11.18 0.68 -5.34
N THR A 30 -11.12 1.56 -4.33
CA THR A 30 -11.56 2.96 -4.43
C THR A 30 -10.46 3.90 -4.91
N HIS A 31 -9.32 3.36 -5.36
CA HIS A 31 -8.16 4.13 -5.84
C HIS A 31 -7.50 5.09 -4.82
N GLN A 32 -7.84 4.98 -3.53
CA GLN A 32 -7.22 5.73 -2.45
C GLN A 32 -5.82 5.22 -2.10
N LEU A 33 -5.54 3.94 -2.41
CA LEU A 33 -4.23 3.31 -2.23
C LEU A 33 -3.76 2.70 -3.55
N ARG A 34 -2.63 3.16 -4.08
CA ARG A 34 -2.06 2.59 -5.31
C ARG A 34 -1.44 1.22 -5.04
N ALA A 35 -1.84 0.24 -5.82
CA ALA A 35 -1.22 -1.08 -5.88
C ALA A 35 -0.78 -1.41 -7.31
N VAL A 36 0.30 -2.16 -7.44
CA VAL A 36 0.87 -2.62 -8.69
C VAL A 36 0.80 -4.14 -8.78
N ARG A 37 0.46 -4.67 -9.95
CA ARG A 37 0.53 -6.11 -10.21
C ARG A 37 1.98 -6.49 -10.55
N ARG A 38 2.55 -7.42 -9.80
CA ARG A 38 3.86 -8.04 -10.04
C ARG A 38 3.69 -9.52 -10.34
N ARG A 39 4.78 -10.19 -10.72
CA ARG A 39 4.79 -11.64 -10.98
C ARG A 39 4.28 -12.44 -9.78
N GLU A 40 4.64 -12.05 -8.55
CA GLU A 40 4.16 -12.72 -7.34
C GLU A 40 2.77 -12.25 -6.85
N GLY A 41 2.09 -11.36 -7.58
CA GLY A 41 0.75 -10.89 -7.24
C GLY A 41 0.64 -9.38 -6.99
N LEU A 42 -0.41 -8.98 -6.27
CA LEU A 42 -0.71 -7.57 -5.99
C LEU A 42 0.22 -7.03 -4.90
N ARG A 43 0.89 -5.91 -5.16
CA ARG A 43 1.86 -5.30 -4.26
C ARG A 43 1.63 -3.81 -4.11
N ILE A 44 1.94 -3.28 -2.94
CA ILE A 44 1.81 -1.87 -2.59
C ILE A 44 3.24 -1.31 -2.40
N PRO A 45 3.64 -0.28 -3.14
CA PRO A 45 4.96 0.34 -2.97
C PRO A 45 5.11 0.97 -1.58
N SER A 46 6.29 0.89 -0.99
CA SER A 46 6.61 1.53 0.30
C SER A 46 6.46 3.06 0.25
N THR A 47 6.68 3.67 -0.91
CA THR A 47 6.44 5.10 -1.16
C THR A 47 4.97 5.47 -1.02
N GLU A 48 4.07 4.60 -1.47
CA GLU A 48 2.64 4.81 -1.37
C GLU A 48 2.16 4.66 0.08
N LEU A 49 2.67 3.66 0.80
CA LEU A 49 2.39 3.53 2.24
C LEU A 49 2.87 4.76 3.02
N ALA A 50 4.08 5.26 2.71
CA ALA A 50 4.60 6.47 3.31
C ALA A 50 3.75 7.71 2.99
N ARG A 51 3.18 7.81 1.78
CA ARG A 51 2.24 8.88 1.41
C ARG A 51 1.00 8.86 2.30
N VAL A 52 0.40 7.69 2.49
CA VAL A 52 -0.81 7.52 3.31
C VAL A 52 -0.51 7.79 4.78
N LEU A 53 0.61 7.29 5.32
CA LEU A 53 1.03 7.55 6.70
C LEU A 53 1.30 9.03 6.98
N ARG A 54 1.71 9.81 5.96
CA ARG A 54 1.89 11.26 6.05
C ARG A 54 0.58 12.05 5.91
N GLY A 55 -0.57 11.39 5.86
CA GLY A 55 -1.88 12.04 5.74
C GLY A 55 -2.32 12.31 4.29
N GLY A 56 -1.63 11.77 3.29
CA GLY A 56 -2.01 11.87 1.89
C GLY A 56 -3.15 10.91 1.53
N ALA A 57 -4.33 11.06 2.12
CA ALA A 57 -5.57 10.56 1.53
C ALA A 57 -6.11 11.68 0.62
N ALA A 58 -5.93 11.51 -0.69
CA ALA A 58 -6.54 12.37 -1.70
C ALA A 58 -7.74 11.63 -2.29
#